data_AF-A0A7C2A0D8-F1
#
_entry.id   AF-A0A7C2A0D8-F1
#
_cell.length_a   1.000
_cell.length_b   1.000
_cell.length_c   1.000
_cell.angle_alpha   90.00
_cell.angle_beta   90.00
_cell.angle_gamma   90.00
#
_symmetry.space_group_name_H-M   'P 1'
#
loop_
_entity.id
_entity.type
_entity.pdbx_description
1 polymer ?
#
loop_
_entity_poly.entity_id
_entity_poly.type
_entity_poly.pdbx_seq_one_letter_code
_entity_poly.pdbx_strand_id
1 'polypeptide(L)'
;MAGKTYKYNIFTGNMDIVQDSSVIVLKAVADTVNDLPLTGNTENDLFIVRDTDSLYTWNNPNPNGVIGDWVNAGTVAGVDWSGILNGPGSTPAQIDNAVVKAHAVNQDTKLDEGGVNEKNAFNLVESIPVGDNKRITGLTYNNVTNQIVVFFDNV
;
A
#
# COMPACT_ATOMS: atom_id res chain seq x y z
N MET A 1 38.62 6.22 24.96
CA MET A 1 38.26 6.77 23.64
C MET A 1 37.75 5.60 22.83
N ALA A 2 36.45 5.56 22.50
CA ALA A 2 35.94 4.56 21.55
C ALA A 2 36.59 4.86 20.19
N GLY A 3 37.24 3.87 19.59
CA GLY A 3 37.86 4.04 18.28
C GLY A 3 36.77 4.17 17.23
N LYS A 4 36.92 5.11 16.29
CA LYS A 4 36.02 5.17 15.12
C LYS A 4 36.40 4.05 14.18
N THR A 5 35.41 3.27 13.74
CA THR A 5 35.60 2.25 12.71
C THR A 5 35.38 2.89 11.34
N TYR A 6 36.31 2.67 10.42
CA TYR A 6 36.19 3.12 9.03
C TYR A 6 36.11 1.88 8.14
N LYS A 7 35.25 1.91 7.12
CA LYS A 7 35.24 0.90 6.05
C LYS A 7 35.53 1.58 4.73
N TYR A 8 36.38 0.95 3.93
CA TYR A 8 36.62 1.37 2.56
C TYR A 8 35.42 0.98 1.69
N ASN A 9 34.81 1.96 1.05
CA ASN A 9 33.71 1.73 0.12
C ASN A 9 34.27 1.58 -1.30
N ILE A 10 34.28 0.34 -1.79
CA ILE A 10 34.86 -0.01 -3.10
C ILE A 10 34.11 0.61 -4.29
N PHE A 11 32.87 1.08 -4.09
CA PHE A 11 32.05 1.67 -5.15
C PHE A 11 32.28 3.17 -5.29
N THR A 12 32.63 3.85 -4.20
CA THR A 12 32.84 5.31 -4.18
C THR A 12 34.32 5.69 -4.10
N GLY A 13 35.20 4.75 -3.71
CA GLY A 13 36.63 4.99 -3.51
C GLY A 13 36.95 5.75 -2.21
N ASN A 14 35.95 5.97 -1.35
CA ASN A 14 36.09 6.76 -0.13
C ASN A 14 36.19 5.87 1.11
N MET A 15 36.80 6.41 2.16
CA MET A 15 36.74 5.84 3.51
C MET A 15 35.47 6.35 4.18
N ASP A 16 34.49 5.47 4.33
CA ASP A 16 33.23 5.80 4.98
C ASP A 16 33.33 5.48 6.48
N ILE A 17 32.84 6.39 7.32
CA ILE A 17 32.70 6.14 8.74
C ILE A 17 31.61 5.08 8.92
N VAL A 18 31.95 4.03 9.66
CA VAL A 18 30.98 3.02 10.06
C VAL A 18 30.71 3.19 11.54
N GLN A 19 29.45 3.44 11.87
CA GLN A 19 29.00 3.52 13.25
C GLN A 19 29.29 2.20 13.97
N ASP A 20 30.14 2.28 14.98
CA ASP A 20 30.55 1.15 15.85
C ASP A 20 29.62 1.01 17.06
N SER A 21 28.87 2.06 17.39
CA SER A 21 27.83 2.01 18.42
C SER A 21 26.54 1.41 17.87
N SER A 22 26.04 0.39 18.55
CA SER A 22 24.84 -0.37 18.22
C SER A 22 23.51 0.38 18.40
N VAL A 23 23.53 1.68 18.69
CA VAL A 23 22.32 2.47 18.98
C VAL A 23 22.36 3.81 18.25
N ILE A 24 21.39 4.02 17.36
CA ILE A 24 21.02 5.31 16.77
C ILE A 24 19.82 5.84 17.54
N VAL A 25 19.82 7.13 17.89
CA VAL A 25 18.73 7.75 18.66
C VAL A 25 17.95 8.70 17.77
N LEU A 26 16.74 8.33 17.36
CA LEU A 26 15.84 9.26 16.68
C LEU A 26 15.40 10.36 17.65
N LYS A 27 15.78 11.61 17.36
CA LYS A 27 15.49 12.77 18.21
C LYS A 27 14.19 13.45 17.82
N ALA A 28 14.06 13.79 16.54
CA ALA A 28 12.92 14.50 16.00
C ALA A 28 12.95 14.49 14.46
N VAL A 29 12.05 15.29 13.89
CA VAL A 29 11.99 15.61 12.47
C VAL A 29 12.23 17.11 12.32
N ALA A 30 13.07 17.48 11.36
CA ALA A 30 13.30 18.86 10.93
C ALA A 30 12.61 19.10 9.57
N ASP A 31 12.15 20.33 9.32
CA ASP A 31 11.52 20.67 8.05
C ASP A 31 12.59 20.79 6.94
N THR A 32 13.68 21.50 7.23
CA THR A 32 14.83 21.65 6.33
C THR A 32 16.15 21.32 7.01
N VAL A 33 17.23 21.17 6.23
CA VAL A 33 18.58 20.96 6.77
C VAL A 33 19.03 22.11 7.69
N ASN A 34 18.56 23.33 7.42
CA ASN A 34 18.90 24.51 8.24
C ASN A 34 18.21 24.51 9.61
N ASP A 35 17.16 23.70 9.78
CA ASP A 35 16.43 23.59 11.05
C ASP A 35 17.04 22.54 12.00
N LEU A 36 18.12 21.88 11.58
CA LEU A 36 18.85 20.93 12.43
C LEU A 36 19.54 21.67 13.59
N PRO A 37 19.41 21.19 14.84
CA PRO A 37 20.02 21.87 15.98
C PRO A 37 21.55 21.84 15.88
N LEU A 38 22.19 22.98 16.15
CA LEU A 38 23.65 23.13 16.10
C LEU A 38 24.33 22.84 17.44
N THR A 39 23.55 22.69 18.52
CA THR A 39 24.05 22.52 19.89
C THR A 39 23.19 21.52 20.66
N GLY A 40 23.77 20.85 21.66
CA GLY A 40 23.05 19.91 22.53
C GLY A 40 22.88 18.50 21.94
N ASN A 41 23.58 18.21 20.85
CA ASN A 41 23.54 16.90 20.21
C ASN A 41 24.58 15.95 20.80
N THR A 42 24.23 14.67 20.80
CA THR A 42 25.14 13.57 21.13
C THR A 42 25.47 12.74 19.89
N GLU A 43 26.63 12.07 19.91
CA GLU A 43 27.01 11.13 18.85
C GLU A 43 25.88 10.14 18.55
N ASN A 44 25.57 9.93 17.26
CA ASN A 44 24.45 9.12 16.75
C ASN A 44 23.02 9.63 17.04
N ASP A 45 22.86 10.89 17.45
CA ASP A 45 21.57 11.54 17.30
C ASP A 45 21.16 11.52 15.82
N LEU A 46 19.90 11.18 15.56
CA LEU A 46 19.31 11.07 14.24
C LEU A 46 18.15 12.04 14.09
N PHE A 47 18.15 12.76 12.98
CA PHE A 47 17.02 13.54 12.50
C PHE A 47 16.58 13.05 11.12
N ILE A 48 15.27 13.13 10.89
CA ILE A 48 14.69 13.04 9.55
C ILE A 48 14.47 14.47 9.07
N VAL A 49 14.92 14.78 7.86
CA VAL A 49 14.69 16.08 7.22
C VAL A 49 13.66 15.89 6.12
N ARG A 50 12.53 16.61 6.21
CA ARG A 50 11.36 16.43 5.33
C ARG A 50 11.57 16.95 3.92
N ASP A 51 12.21 18.11 3.77
CA ASP A 51 12.37 18.73 2.45
C ASP A 51 13.18 17.87 1.47
N THR A 52 14.12 17.05 1.97
CA THR A 52 14.97 16.17 1.17
C THR A 52 14.74 14.68 1.40
N ASP A 53 13.72 14.29 2.18
CA ASP A 53 13.47 12.90 2.58
C ASP A 53 14.74 12.16 3.06
N SER A 54 15.57 12.86 3.84
CA SER A 54 16.91 12.39 4.20
C SER A 54 17.08 12.18 5.70
N LEU A 55 17.92 11.22 6.03
CA LEU A 55 18.41 10.95 7.38
C LEU A 55 19.70 11.73 7.60
N TYR A 56 19.81 12.41 8.74
CA TYR A 56 21.03 13.08 9.17
C TYR A 56 21.43 12.57 10.54
N THR A 57 22.71 12.23 10.71
CA THR A 57 23.26 11.80 11.99
C THR A 57 24.32 12.77 12.50
N TRP A 58 24.37 12.99 13.81
CA TRP A 58 25.39 13.83 14.44
C TRP A 58 26.69 13.05 14.58
N ASN A 59 27.43 12.94 13.47
CA ASN A 59 28.65 12.12 13.39
C ASN A 59 29.75 12.74 12.54
N ASN A 60 29.56 13.94 11.98
CA ASN A 60 30.58 14.58 11.15
C ASN A 60 31.71 15.11 12.06
N PRO A 61 32.94 14.56 11.96
CA PRO A 61 34.07 15.08 12.71
C PRO A 61 34.61 16.37 12.08
N ASN A 62 34.92 17.34 12.92
CA ASN A 62 35.75 18.47 12.51
C ASN A 62 37.21 18.02 12.27
N PRO A 63 38.08 18.89 11.73
CA PRO A 63 39.49 18.56 11.46
C PRO A 63 40.29 18.09 12.69
N ASN A 64 39.81 18.38 13.90
CA ASN A 64 40.43 17.96 15.17
C ASN A 64 39.89 16.61 15.65
N GLY A 65 39.05 15.93 14.87
CA GLY A 65 38.48 14.62 15.16
C GLY A 65 37.25 14.64 16.08
N VAL A 66 36.85 15.83 16.57
CA VAL A 66 35.69 16.02 17.45
C VAL A 66 34.42 16.10 16.62
N ILE A 67 33.39 15.34 16.99
CA ILE A 67 32.09 15.38 16.32
C ILE A 67 31.41 16.70 16.65
N GLY A 68 31.02 17.44 15.61
CA GLY A 68 30.45 18.77 15.78
C GLY A 68 29.51 19.20 14.67
N ASP A 69 29.11 18.28 13.80
CA ASP A 69 28.24 18.60 12.67
C ASP A 69 27.43 17.38 12.21
N TRP A 70 26.38 17.64 11.43
CA TRP A 70 25.51 16.65 10.84
C TRP A 70 26.15 16.03 9.59
N VAL A 71 25.98 14.72 9.41
CA VAL A 71 26.32 14.01 8.17
C VAL A 71 25.06 13.38 7.59
N ASN A 72 24.87 13.51 6.28
CA ASN A 72 23.80 12.82 5.58
C ASN A 72 24.06 11.30 5.66
N ALA A 73 23.10 10.57 6.23
CA ALA A 73 23.16 9.13 6.47
C ALA A 73 22.36 8.32 5.44
N GLY A 74 21.88 8.98 4.38
CA GLY A 74 21.07 8.40 3.31
C GLY A 74 19.65 8.96 3.29
N THR A 75 18.81 8.39 2.43
CA THR A 75 17.40 8.76 2.31
C THR A 75 16.52 7.87 3.18
N VAL A 76 15.39 8.40 3.62
CA VAL A 76 14.24 7.58 4.03
C VAL A 76 13.61 7.07 2.75
N ALA A 77 14.26 6.11 2.10
CA ALA A 77 13.69 5.51 0.91
C ALA A 77 12.31 4.92 1.30
N GLY A 78 11.26 5.48 0.70
CA GLY A 78 9.94 4.85 0.71
C GLY A 78 10.10 3.42 0.25
N VAL A 79 9.37 2.50 0.86
CA VAL A 79 9.41 1.07 0.54
C VAL A 79 9.23 0.91 -0.97
N ASP A 80 10.33 0.66 -1.69
CA ASP A 80 10.27 0.29 -3.08
C ASP A 80 9.79 -1.16 -3.11
N TRP A 81 8.51 -1.31 -3.45
CA TRP A 81 7.87 -2.61 -3.58
C TRP A 81 8.59 -3.50 -4.62
N SER A 82 9.37 -2.92 -5.53
CA SER A 82 10.21 -3.67 -6.48
C SER A 82 11.33 -4.47 -5.82
N GLY A 83 11.74 -4.10 -4.60
CA GLY A 83 12.78 -4.76 -3.80
C GLY A 83 12.29 -5.88 -2.88
N ILE A 84 10.97 -6.13 -2.81
CA ILE A 84 10.44 -7.22 -1.96
C ILE A 84 10.70 -8.56 -2.64
N LEU A 85 11.70 -9.27 -2.11
CA LEU A 85 11.99 -10.64 -2.48
C LEU A 85 10.77 -11.53 -2.16
N ASN A 86 10.28 -12.29 -3.15
CA ASN A 86 9.06 -13.10 -3.07
C ASN A 86 7.74 -12.31 -2.97
N GLY A 87 7.69 -11.06 -3.44
CA GLY A 87 6.43 -10.39 -3.70
C GLY A 87 5.57 -11.20 -4.69
N PRO A 88 4.22 -11.10 -4.62
CA PRO A 88 3.36 -11.75 -5.60
C PRO A 88 3.72 -11.25 -7.00
N GLY A 89 4.22 -12.15 -7.86
CA GLY A 89 4.58 -11.83 -9.25
C GLY A 89 3.38 -11.59 -10.17
N SER A 90 2.17 -11.52 -9.61
CA SER A 90 0.94 -11.30 -10.36
C SER A 90 0.80 -9.81 -10.70
N THR A 91 0.73 -9.53 -12.00
CA THR A 91 0.35 -8.22 -12.54
C THR A 91 -1.14 -7.93 -12.26
N PRO A 92 -1.56 -6.64 -12.26
CA PRO A 92 -2.98 -6.28 -12.19
C PRO A 92 -3.84 -7.04 -13.21
N ALA A 93 -3.35 -7.19 -14.45
CA ALA A 93 -4.06 -7.95 -15.49
C ALA A 93 -4.22 -9.45 -15.17
N GLN A 94 -3.26 -10.06 -14.46
CA GLN A 94 -3.40 -11.46 -14.01
C GLN A 94 -4.40 -11.59 -12.87
N ILE A 95 -4.49 -10.58 -11.99
CA ILE A 95 -5.49 -10.52 -10.92
C ILE A 95 -6.89 -10.35 -11.55
N ASP A 96 -7.04 -9.39 -12.47
CA ASP A 96 -8.30 -9.14 -13.16
C ASP A 96 -8.75 -10.38 -13.93
N ASN A 97 -7.85 -11.07 -14.64
CA ASN A 97 -8.18 -12.32 -15.32
C ASN A 97 -8.57 -13.45 -14.37
N ALA A 98 -7.96 -13.54 -13.18
CA ALA A 98 -8.33 -14.53 -12.18
C ALA A 98 -9.74 -14.26 -11.62
N VAL A 99 -10.05 -13.00 -11.34
CA VAL A 99 -11.39 -12.55 -10.90
C VAL A 99 -12.43 -12.81 -11.99
N VAL A 100 -12.13 -12.43 -13.24
CA VAL A 100 -13.00 -12.70 -14.39
C VAL A 100 -13.21 -14.20 -14.58
N LYS A 101 -12.15 -15.02 -14.47
CA LYS A 101 -12.26 -16.48 -14.60
C LYS A 101 -13.08 -17.10 -13.48
N ALA A 102 -12.98 -16.57 -12.25
CA ALA A 102 -13.83 -17.00 -11.13
C ALA A 102 -15.32 -16.77 -11.45
N HIS A 103 -15.67 -15.66 -12.12
CA HIS A 103 -17.04 -15.35 -12.56
C HIS A 103 -17.41 -15.91 -13.96
N ALA A 104 -16.46 -16.49 -14.71
CA ALA A 104 -16.68 -16.91 -16.10
C ALA A 104 -17.05 -18.39 -16.26
N VAL A 105 -16.99 -19.19 -15.20
CA VAL A 105 -17.65 -20.50 -15.23
C VAL A 105 -19.04 -20.27 -14.69
N ASN A 106 -20.07 -20.40 -15.53
CA ASN A 106 -21.52 -20.26 -15.27
C ASN A 106 -22.04 -21.08 -14.04
N GLN A 107 -21.45 -20.86 -12.87
CA GLN A 107 -21.72 -21.50 -11.59
C GLN A 107 -22.15 -20.46 -10.55
N ASP A 108 -22.10 -19.18 -10.89
CA ASP A 108 -22.68 -18.11 -10.07
C ASP A 108 -24.19 -18.34 -10.00
N THR A 109 -24.62 -19.06 -8.95
CA THR A 109 -26.03 -19.34 -8.66
C THR A 109 -26.64 -18.24 -7.80
N LYS A 110 -25.82 -17.28 -7.35
CA LYS A 110 -26.18 -16.21 -6.42
C LYS A 110 -25.45 -14.90 -6.71
N LEU A 111 -26.08 -13.79 -6.35
CA LEU A 111 -25.46 -12.49 -6.18
C LEU A 111 -24.99 -12.35 -4.73
N ASP A 112 -23.80 -11.77 -4.48
CA ASP A 112 -23.23 -11.51 -3.14
C ASP A 112 -23.11 -12.76 -2.24
N GLU A 113 -22.55 -13.85 -2.77
CA GLU A 113 -22.40 -15.10 -2.00
C GLU A 113 -21.53 -14.87 -0.74
N GLY A 114 -22.11 -15.13 0.43
CA GLY A 114 -21.52 -14.88 1.74
C GLY A 114 -21.72 -13.47 2.31
N GLY A 115 -22.38 -12.57 1.58
CA GLY A 115 -22.68 -11.21 2.02
C GLY A 115 -24.09 -11.03 2.59
N VAL A 116 -24.33 -9.86 3.22
CA VAL A 116 -25.65 -9.52 3.81
C VAL A 116 -26.76 -9.39 2.78
N ASN A 117 -26.42 -9.27 1.49
CA ASN A 117 -27.37 -9.14 0.39
C ASN A 117 -27.35 -10.36 -0.54
N GLU A 118 -26.94 -11.54 -0.06
CA GLU A 118 -26.95 -12.76 -0.88
C GLU A 118 -28.34 -13.01 -1.50
N LYS A 119 -28.41 -13.16 -2.84
CA LYS A 119 -29.64 -13.48 -3.58
C LYS A 119 -29.40 -14.60 -4.58
N ASN A 120 -30.07 -15.74 -4.41
CA ASN A 120 -30.05 -16.80 -5.43
C ASN A 120 -31.15 -16.57 -6.49
N ALA A 121 -31.11 -17.36 -7.58
CA ALA A 121 -32.11 -17.29 -8.64
C ALA A 121 -33.56 -17.53 -8.15
N PHE A 122 -33.75 -18.30 -7.09
CA PHE A 122 -35.07 -18.55 -6.47
C PHE A 122 -35.59 -17.34 -5.70
N ASN A 123 -34.71 -16.62 -4.98
CA ASN A 123 -35.05 -15.37 -4.29
C ASN A 123 -35.39 -14.23 -5.28
N LEU A 124 -34.79 -14.23 -6.47
CA LEU A 124 -35.17 -13.32 -7.55
C LEU A 124 -36.57 -13.63 -8.09
N VAL A 125 -36.95 -14.91 -8.16
CA VAL A 125 -38.28 -15.35 -8.61
C VAL A 125 -39.36 -15.08 -7.56
N GLU A 126 -39.11 -15.32 -6.27
CA GLU A 126 -40.08 -15.04 -5.19
C GLU A 126 -40.37 -13.54 -4.99
N SER A 127 -39.46 -12.66 -5.42
CA SER A 127 -39.71 -11.21 -5.42
C SER A 127 -40.72 -10.75 -6.47
N ILE A 128 -41.11 -11.64 -7.38
CA ILE A 128 -42.20 -11.44 -8.33
C ILE A 128 -43.46 -12.09 -7.71
N PRO A 129 -44.47 -11.32 -7.27
CA PRO A 129 -45.66 -11.86 -6.64
C PRO A 129 -46.56 -12.51 -7.70
N VAL A 130 -46.22 -13.70 -8.15
CA VAL A 130 -47.10 -14.55 -8.95
C VAL A 130 -47.14 -15.93 -8.32
N GLY A 131 -48.33 -16.28 -7.82
CA GLY A 131 -48.60 -17.58 -7.22
C GLY A 131 -48.20 -18.74 -8.13
N ASP A 132 -47.81 -19.81 -7.46
CA ASP A 132 -47.29 -21.09 -7.94
C ASP A 132 -47.67 -21.46 -9.38
N ASN A 133 -46.64 -21.73 -10.19
CA ASN A 133 -46.68 -22.28 -11.56
C ASN A 133 -47.11 -21.35 -12.70
N LYS A 134 -46.67 -20.09 -12.67
CA LYS A 134 -46.74 -19.24 -13.85
C LYS A 134 -45.36 -18.94 -14.43
N ARG A 135 -45.15 -19.30 -15.70
CA ARG A 135 -43.93 -18.93 -16.43
C ARG A 135 -44.14 -17.59 -17.11
N ILE A 136 -43.13 -16.73 -17.06
CA ILE A 136 -43.14 -15.46 -17.80
C ILE A 136 -42.94 -15.77 -19.29
N THR A 137 -43.90 -15.38 -20.12
CA THR A 137 -43.89 -15.61 -21.57
C THR A 137 -43.50 -14.37 -22.37
N GLY A 138 -43.55 -13.20 -21.75
CA GLY A 138 -43.17 -11.95 -22.40
C GLY A 138 -43.16 -10.76 -21.45
N LEU A 139 -42.48 -9.70 -21.87
CA LEU A 139 -42.45 -8.41 -21.21
C LEU A 139 -42.73 -7.34 -22.26
N THR A 140 -43.58 -6.36 -21.94
CA THR A 140 -43.80 -5.20 -22.81
C THR A 140 -43.92 -3.94 -21.98
N TYR A 141 -43.27 -2.87 -22.42
CA TYR A 141 -43.36 -1.56 -21.78
C TYR A 141 -44.58 -0.81 -22.30
N ASN A 142 -45.48 -0.40 -21.39
CA ASN A 142 -46.62 0.44 -21.73
C ASN A 142 -46.25 1.91 -21.56
N ASN A 143 -46.02 2.60 -22.68
CA ASN A 143 -45.67 4.03 -22.69
C ASN A 143 -46.79 4.97 -22.19
N VAL A 144 -48.04 4.49 -22.09
CA VAL A 144 -49.18 5.30 -21.60
C VAL A 144 -49.22 5.29 -20.08
N THR A 145 -49.00 4.12 -19.46
CA THR A 145 -49.01 3.98 -17.99
C THR A 145 -47.62 4.07 -17.37
N ASN A 146 -46.57 4.11 -18.20
CA ASN A 146 -45.16 4.12 -17.78
C ASN A 146 -44.80 2.90 -16.90
N GLN A 147 -45.38 1.75 -17.24
CA GLN A 147 -45.25 0.50 -16.48
C GLN A 147 -44.79 -0.65 -17.38
N ILE A 148 -44.07 -1.60 -16.78
CA ILE A 148 -43.75 -2.89 -17.40
C ILE A 148 -44.96 -3.82 -17.20
N VAL A 149 -45.47 -4.35 -18.30
CA VAL A 149 -46.49 -5.39 -18.31
C VAL A 149 -45.78 -6.74 -18.47
N VAL A 150 -46.08 -7.66 -17.55
CA VAL A 150 -45.53 -9.02 -17.55
C VAL A 150 -46.62 -9.99 -17.98
N PHE A 151 -46.32 -10.81 -18.99
CA PHE A 151 -47.22 -11.87 -19.47
C PHE A 151 -46.85 -13.19 -18.83
N PHE A 152 -47.87 -13.93 -18.41
CA PHE A 152 -47.73 -15.22 -17.76
C PHE A 152 -48.54 -16.27 -18.51
N ASP A 153 -48.02 -17.49 -18.67
CA ASP A 153 -48.81 -18.69 -18.96
C ASP A 153 -48.88 -19.61 -17.74
N ASN A 154 -49.83 -20.54 -17.75
CA ASN A 154 -49.87 -21.62 -16.79
C ASN A 154 -48.92 -22.71 -17.30
N VAL A 155 -48.05 -23.20 -16.43
CA VAL A 155 -47.19 -24.38 -16.70
C VAL A 155 -47.97 -25.66 -16.45
#